data_AF-A0A822C754-F1
#
_entry.id   AF-A0A822C754-F1
#
_cell.length_a   1.000
_cell.length_b   1.000
_cell.length_c   1.000
_cell.angle_alpha   90.00
_cell.angle_beta   90.00
_cell.angle_gamma   90.00
#
_symmetry.space_group_name_H-M   'P 1'
#
loop_
_entity.id
_entity.type
_entity.pdbx_description
1 polymer ?
#
loop_
_entity_poly.entity_id
_entity_poly.type
_entity_poly.pdbx_seq_one_letter_code
_entity_poly.pdbx_strand_id
1 'polypeptide(L)'
;KTTIDNRDERIPNTTNPVFGKMFELKTIIPTAKDLIIRVKDWDLLTSDDVIGQTTIDLENRFLSKYRATCGLPLQYNVTGPNQWRDSVRPRKILYDVCKRNNLPVPELLDEQTIKIGDYLFHLEDFEQEKHLTIHVGDDEERLALYILHKLRLCPEHVETRPLFNPIQPLIEQGRLELFIDIFPRSQGSPGPVFTITPRKPKPYILRCIIWNTSDVILQETSITGEQMSDIYVKGWMGGIEEEVQKTDVHYRSMDGEGNFNWRFVYEFS
;
A
#
# COMPACT_ATOMS: atom_id res chain seq x y z
N LYS A 1 -19.62 -9.15 -26.03
CA LYS A 1 -19.76 -8.22 -24.87
C LYS A 1 -19.55 -9.05 -23.62
N THR A 2 -18.46 -8.83 -22.89
CA THR A 2 -18.21 -9.51 -21.61
C THR A 2 -18.86 -8.69 -20.51
N THR A 3 -19.61 -9.33 -19.62
CA THR A 3 -20.25 -8.68 -18.47
C THR A 3 -19.99 -9.58 -17.27
N ILE A 4 -19.55 -8.95 -16.18
CA ILE A 4 -19.37 -9.60 -14.88
C ILE A 4 -20.33 -8.90 -13.93
N ASP A 5 -21.05 -9.67 -13.13
CA ASP A 5 -21.95 -9.18 -12.09
C ASP A 5 -21.70 -9.92 -10.77
N ASN A 6 -21.95 -9.22 -9.66
CA ASN A 6 -21.76 -9.74 -8.30
C ASN A 6 -22.98 -9.45 -7.45
N ARG A 7 -24.16 -9.63 -8.04
CA ARG A 7 -25.44 -9.32 -7.38
C ARG A 7 -25.59 -10.01 -6.03
N ASP A 8 -25.12 -11.26 -5.93
CA ASP A 8 -25.22 -12.07 -4.71
C ASP A 8 -24.29 -11.58 -3.58
N GLU A 9 -23.26 -10.80 -3.91
CA GLU A 9 -22.27 -10.25 -2.97
C GLU A 9 -22.61 -8.81 -2.55
N ARG A 10 -23.90 -8.50 -2.44
CA ARG A 10 -24.38 -7.18 -2.01
C ARG A 10 -23.90 -6.81 -0.62
N ILE A 11 -23.72 -5.52 -0.38
CA ILE A 11 -23.41 -4.96 0.93
C ILE A 11 -24.67 -4.28 1.46
N PRO A 12 -25.38 -4.87 2.45
CA PRO A 12 -26.64 -4.34 2.91
C PRO A 12 -26.45 -3.09 3.78
N ASN A 13 -27.47 -2.23 3.82
CA ASN A 13 -27.64 -1.14 4.79
C ASN A 13 -26.48 -0.13 4.85
N THR A 14 -25.93 0.28 3.72
CA THR A 14 -24.89 1.33 3.67
C THR A 14 -24.99 2.20 2.42
N THR A 15 -24.65 3.48 2.58
CA THR A 15 -24.46 4.44 1.48
C THR A 15 -22.99 4.61 1.09
N ASN A 16 -22.06 3.99 1.83
CA ASN A 16 -20.62 4.02 1.59
C ASN A 16 -20.06 2.58 1.53
N PRO A 17 -20.47 1.77 0.55
CA PRO A 17 -20.02 0.38 0.45
C PRO A 17 -18.54 0.30 0.07
N VAL A 18 -17.77 -0.52 0.80
CA VAL A 18 -16.42 -0.93 0.40
C VAL A 18 -16.49 -2.32 -0.21
N PHE A 19 -16.52 -2.39 -1.55
CA PHE A 19 -16.62 -3.66 -2.26
C PHE A 19 -15.37 -4.51 -2.10
N GLY A 20 -14.18 -3.91 -2.21
CA GLY A 20 -12.90 -4.61 -2.07
C GLY A 20 -12.70 -5.75 -3.07
N LYS A 21 -13.25 -5.61 -4.29
CA LYS A 21 -13.27 -6.63 -5.35
C LYS A 21 -12.31 -6.31 -6.49
N MET A 22 -11.80 -7.36 -7.11
CA MET A 22 -10.99 -7.28 -8.32
C MET A 22 -11.72 -8.01 -9.46
N PHE A 23 -11.71 -7.40 -10.63
CA PHE A 23 -12.27 -7.97 -11.86
C PHE A 23 -11.20 -8.05 -12.94
N GLU A 24 -11.02 -9.24 -13.50
CA GLU A 24 -10.16 -9.42 -14.67
C GLU A 24 -11.02 -9.56 -15.92
N LEU A 25 -10.80 -8.68 -16.89
CA LEU A 25 -11.53 -8.64 -18.16
C LEU A 25 -10.55 -8.75 -19.32
N LYS A 26 -10.91 -9.57 -20.31
CA LYS A 26 -10.20 -9.69 -21.58
C LYS A 26 -10.94 -8.89 -22.64
N THR A 27 -10.24 -7.96 -23.29
CA THR A 27 -10.79 -7.11 -24.35
C THR A 27 -9.82 -6.95 -25.53
N ILE A 28 -10.31 -6.40 -26.63
CA ILE A 28 -9.54 -6.04 -27.83
C ILE A 28 -9.78 -4.56 -28.10
N ILE A 29 -8.70 -3.77 -28.08
CA ILE A 29 -8.71 -2.33 -28.36
C ILE A 29 -8.28 -2.15 -29.83
N PRO A 30 -8.95 -1.31 -30.64
CA PRO A 30 -9.96 -0.32 -30.26
C PRO A 30 -11.42 -0.82 -30.24
N THR A 31 -11.68 -2.06 -30.68
CA THR A 31 -13.04 -2.58 -30.89
C THR A 31 -13.94 -2.50 -29.65
N ALA A 32 -13.39 -2.80 -28.46
CA ALA A 32 -14.09 -2.75 -27.18
C ALA A 32 -13.29 -1.89 -26.19
N LYS A 33 -13.35 -0.57 -26.41
CA LYS A 33 -12.62 0.45 -25.64
C LYS A 33 -13.35 0.97 -24.40
N ASP A 34 -14.68 0.91 -24.36
CA ASP A 34 -15.44 1.50 -23.25
C ASP A 34 -15.67 0.49 -22.13
N LEU A 35 -15.05 0.72 -20.97
CA LEU A 35 -15.36 0.02 -19.72
C LEU A 35 -16.49 0.77 -19.00
N ILE A 36 -17.66 0.14 -18.92
CA ILE A 36 -18.82 0.69 -18.22
C ILE A 36 -18.95 0.00 -16.87
N ILE A 37 -18.87 0.77 -15.79
CA ILE A 37 -19.07 0.28 -14.43
C ILE A 37 -20.40 0.82 -13.92
N ARG A 38 -21.26 -0.06 -13.39
CA ARG A 38 -22.59 0.28 -12.88
C ARG A 38 -22.70 -0.15 -11.43
N VAL A 39 -23.19 0.76 -10.59
CA VAL A 39 -23.59 0.47 -9.21
C VAL A 39 -25.10 0.43 -9.18
N LYS A 40 -25.65 -0.62 -8.56
CA LYS A 40 -27.08 -0.85 -8.49
C LYS A 40 -27.54 -0.96 -7.05
N ASP A 41 -28.76 -0.50 -6.80
CA ASP A 41 -29.50 -0.81 -5.60
C ASP A 41 -30.10 -2.21 -5.74
N TRP A 42 -29.98 -3.00 -4.69
CA TRP A 42 -30.43 -4.38 -4.73
C TRP A 42 -31.87 -4.48 -4.28
N ASP A 43 -32.70 -5.15 -5.08
CA ASP A 43 -34.08 -5.42 -4.73
C ASP A 43 -34.35 -6.91 -4.54
N LEU A 44 -35.16 -7.25 -3.53
CA LEU A 44 -35.53 -8.63 -3.25
C LEU A 44 -36.53 -9.18 -4.30
N LEU A 45 -37.48 -8.36 -4.73
CA LEU A 45 -38.64 -8.79 -5.54
C LEU A 45 -38.70 -8.16 -6.94
N THR A 46 -37.99 -7.05 -7.16
CA THR A 46 -37.96 -6.28 -8.41
C THR A 46 -36.58 -6.36 -9.07
N SER A 47 -36.46 -5.77 -10.26
CA SER A 47 -35.15 -5.63 -10.92
C SER A 47 -34.32 -4.56 -10.23
N ASP A 48 -33.07 -4.89 -9.93
CA ASP A 48 -32.11 -3.94 -9.34
C ASP A 48 -32.00 -2.63 -10.14
N ASP A 49 -32.29 -1.52 -9.46
CA ASP A 49 -32.25 -0.18 -10.02
C ASP A 49 -30.81 0.35 -10.12
N VAL A 50 -30.49 1.03 -11.22
CA VAL A 50 -29.16 1.64 -11.39
C VAL A 50 -29.10 2.92 -10.55
N ILE A 51 -28.28 2.91 -9.51
CA ILE A 51 -27.94 4.13 -8.75
C ILE A 51 -27.16 5.07 -9.66
N GLY A 52 -26.11 4.55 -10.31
CA GLY A 52 -25.33 5.32 -11.26
C GLY A 52 -24.31 4.48 -12.01
N GLN A 53 -23.77 5.06 -13.09
CA GLN A 53 -22.74 4.46 -13.90
C GLN A 53 -21.64 5.45 -14.28
N THR A 54 -20.46 4.92 -14.58
CA THR A 54 -19.36 5.67 -15.17
C THR A 54 -18.79 4.89 -16.35
N THR A 55 -18.27 5.61 -17.35
CA THR A 55 -17.61 5.03 -18.53
C THR A 55 -16.16 5.46 -18.52
N ILE A 56 -15.26 4.52 -18.84
CA ILE A 56 -13.81 4.72 -18.88
C ILE A 56 -13.31 4.27 -20.23
N ASP A 57 -12.65 5.18 -20.96
CA ASP A 57 -12.08 4.90 -22.27
C ASP A 57 -10.70 4.22 -22.12
N LEU A 58 -10.68 2.91 -22.31
CA LEU A 58 -9.48 2.08 -22.21
C LEU A 58 -8.49 2.33 -23.37
N GLU A 59 -8.96 2.76 -24.54
CA GLU A 59 -8.09 3.05 -25.69
C GLU A 59 -7.25 4.29 -25.41
N ASN A 60 -7.90 5.39 -25.01
CA ASN A 60 -7.19 6.63 -24.66
C ASN A 60 -6.19 6.39 -23.52
N ARG A 61 -6.57 5.55 -22.55
CA ARG A 61 -5.69 5.16 -21.45
C ARG A 61 -4.47 4.37 -21.93
N PHE A 62 -4.69 3.39 -22.81
CA PHE A 62 -3.64 2.54 -23.38
C PHE A 62 -2.67 3.33 -24.27
N LEU A 63 -3.18 4.27 -25.06
CA LEU A 63 -2.39 5.08 -26.00
C LEU A 63 -1.76 6.32 -25.36
N SER A 64 -2.05 6.60 -24.10
CA SER A 64 -1.52 7.75 -23.38
C SER A 64 0.01 7.73 -23.33
N LYS A 65 0.64 8.86 -23.71
CA LYS A 65 2.09 9.07 -23.59
C LYS A 65 2.60 8.96 -22.14
N TYR A 66 1.71 9.11 -21.17
CA TYR A 66 2.02 9.04 -19.74
C TYR A 66 2.00 7.61 -19.18
N ARG A 67 1.83 6.58 -20.03
CA ARG A 67 1.77 5.17 -19.61
C ARG A 67 0.71 4.93 -18.52
N ALA A 68 -0.52 5.39 -18.78
CA ALA A 68 -1.65 5.26 -17.83
C ALA A 68 -2.21 3.83 -17.75
N THR A 69 -1.42 2.81 -18.12
CA THR A 69 -1.82 1.40 -18.17
C THR A 69 -1.66 0.69 -16.85
N CYS A 70 -0.58 0.90 -16.12
CA CYS A 70 -0.37 0.39 -14.76
C CYS A 70 0.48 1.43 -14.04
N GLY A 71 -0.04 1.95 -12.93
CA GLY A 71 0.60 3.06 -12.22
C GLY A 71 1.96 2.66 -11.64
N LEU A 72 2.93 3.58 -11.65
CA LEU A 72 4.25 3.34 -11.06
C LEU A 72 4.20 3.48 -9.53
N PRO A 73 4.48 2.41 -8.76
CA PRO A 73 4.54 2.51 -7.30
C PRO A 73 5.73 3.37 -6.87
N LEU A 74 5.70 3.85 -5.63
CA LEU A 74 6.78 4.67 -5.07
C LEU A 74 8.12 3.92 -4.97
N GLN A 75 8.07 2.61 -4.72
CA GLN A 75 9.23 1.75 -4.52
C GLN A 75 9.03 0.42 -5.24
N TYR A 76 10.13 -0.17 -5.72
CA TYR A 76 10.12 -1.50 -6.31
C TYR A 76 10.26 -2.54 -5.19
N ASN A 77 9.15 -3.17 -4.83
CA ASN A 77 9.13 -4.28 -3.87
C ASN A 77 8.81 -5.58 -4.59
N VAL A 78 9.56 -6.64 -4.29
CA VAL A 78 9.33 -7.98 -4.85
C VAL A 78 8.37 -8.81 -4.01
N THR A 79 8.10 -8.40 -2.77
CA THR A 79 7.18 -9.07 -1.84
C THR A 79 6.39 -8.06 -1.00
N GLY A 80 5.55 -8.54 -0.09
CA GLY A 80 4.82 -7.70 0.87
C GLY A 80 3.57 -7.03 0.28
N PRO A 81 2.94 -6.12 1.06
CA PRO A 81 1.67 -5.49 0.66
C PRO A 81 1.81 -4.53 -0.52
N ASN A 82 3.01 -4.04 -0.79
CA ASN A 82 3.31 -3.09 -1.87
C ASN A 82 4.09 -3.78 -3.01
N GLN A 83 3.89 -5.09 -3.19
CA GLN A 83 4.56 -5.88 -4.22
C GLN A 83 4.29 -5.30 -5.61
N TRP A 84 5.32 -5.31 -6.45
CA TRP A 84 5.28 -4.88 -7.83
C TRP A 84 4.15 -5.57 -8.60
N ARG A 85 3.25 -4.77 -9.18
CA ARG A 85 2.00 -5.23 -9.82
C ARG A 85 2.10 -5.36 -11.33
N ASP A 86 3.11 -4.73 -11.94
CA ASP A 86 3.25 -4.73 -13.38
C ASP A 86 3.80 -6.07 -13.88
N SER A 87 3.28 -6.55 -15.01
CA SER A 87 3.81 -7.72 -15.72
C SER A 87 5.25 -7.53 -16.20
N VAL A 88 5.69 -6.27 -16.37
CA VAL A 88 7.02 -5.92 -16.89
C VAL A 88 7.84 -5.27 -15.77
N ARG A 89 9.11 -5.65 -15.64
CA ARG A 89 10.02 -5.06 -14.64
C ARG A 89 10.40 -3.61 -14.97
N PRO A 90 10.71 -2.76 -13.97
CA PRO A 90 11.07 -1.35 -14.17
C PRO A 90 12.12 -1.09 -15.27
N ARG A 91 13.22 -1.85 -15.30
CA ARG A 91 14.30 -1.68 -16.29
C ARG A 91 13.82 -1.89 -17.72
N LYS A 92 12.97 -2.91 -17.93
CA LYS A 92 12.38 -3.16 -19.25
C LYS A 92 11.37 -2.09 -19.63
N ILE A 93 10.60 -1.58 -18.67
CA ILE A 93 9.70 -0.44 -18.89
C ILE A 93 10.51 0.80 -19.29
N LEU A 94 11.60 1.11 -18.58
CA LEU A 94 12.49 2.23 -18.88
C LEU A 94 13.05 2.12 -20.30
N TYR A 95 13.54 0.95 -20.68
CA TYR A 95 13.98 0.68 -22.05
C TYR A 95 12.89 0.97 -23.09
N ASP A 96 11.68 0.45 -22.88
CA ASP A 96 10.56 0.63 -23.82
C ASP A 96 10.09 2.09 -23.90
N VAL A 97 10.09 2.79 -22.77
CA VAL A 97 9.75 4.22 -22.70
C VAL A 97 10.80 5.04 -23.45
N CYS A 98 12.10 4.81 -23.22
CA CYS A 98 13.15 5.51 -23.97
C CYS A 98 13.02 5.26 -25.47
N LYS A 99 12.89 3.98 -25.87
CA LYS A 99 12.75 3.60 -27.28
C LYS A 99 11.53 4.24 -27.94
N ARG A 100 10.37 4.22 -27.27
CA ARG A 100 9.13 4.83 -27.80
C ARG A 100 9.24 6.35 -27.96
N ASN A 101 9.99 7.01 -27.08
CA ASN A 101 10.19 8.45 -27.10
C ASN A 101 11.42 8.89 -27.92
N ASN A 102 12.05 7.97 -28.68
CA ASN A 102 13.28 8.22 -29.44
C ASN A 102 14.43 8.77 -28.59
N LEU A 103 14.49 8.37 -27.31
CA LEU A 103 15.61 8.66 -26.42
C LEU A 103 16.67 7.56 -26.55
N PRO A 104 17.95 7.86 -26.21
CA PRO A 104 18.96 6.82 -26.02
C PRO A 104 18.44 5.73 -25.09
N VAL A 105 18.70 4.47 -25.44
CA VAL A 105 18.30 3.35 -24.60
C VAL A 105 19.17 3.30 -23.33
N PRO A 106 18.61 2.87 -22.19
CA PRO A 106 19.38 2.74 -20.96
C PRO A 106 20.45 1.66 -21.09
N GLU A 107 21.68 2.02 -20.75
CA GLU A 107 22.85 1.14 -20.65
C GLU A 107 23.15 0.91 -19.17
N LEU A 108 23.17 -0.34 -18.74
CA LEU A 108 23.56 -0.71 -17.38
C LEU A 108 25.09 -0.81 -17.35
N LEU A 109 25.76 0.09 -16.63
CA LEU A 109 27.22 0.05 -16.48
C LEU A 109 27.64 -0.90 -15.36
N ASP A 110 26.86 -0.90 -14.28
CA ASP A 110 26.93 -1.81 -13.13
C ASP A 110 25.54 -1.88 -12.46
N GLU A 111 25.39 -2.67 -11.40
CA GLU A 111 24.11 -2.88 -10.70
C GLU A 111 23.49 -1.60 -10.12
N GLN A 112 24.28 -0.55 -9.87
CA GLN A 112 23.85 0.69 -9.24
C GLN A 112 23.97 1.91 -10.15
N THR A 113 24.33 1.71 -11.43
CA THR A 113 24.60 2.81 -12.37
C THR A 113 23.97 2.55 -13.73
N ILE A 114 23.04 3.43 -14.12
CA ILE A 114 22.40 3.43 -15.44
C ILE A 114 22.80 4.69 -16.21
N LYS A 115 23.24 4.51 -17.44
CA LYS A 115 23.54 5.59 -18.39
C LYS A 115 22.43 5.71 -19.43
N ILE A 116 21.99 6.94 -19.71
CA ILE A 116 21.02 7.25 -20.77
C ILE A 116 21.55 8.44 -21.57
N GLY A 117 22.14 8.17 -22.74
CA GLY A 117 22.82 9.20 -23.53
C GLY A 117 24.01 9.76 -22.76
N ASP A 118 24.00 11.07 -22.49
CA ASP A 118 25.05 11.75 -21.73
C ASP A 118 24.75 11.84 -20.22
N TYR A 119 23.60 11.33 -19.78
CA TYR A 119 23.21 11.33 -18.38
C TYR A 119 23.63 10.03 -17.70
N LEU A 120 24.23 10.17 -16.52
CA LEU A 120 24.60 9.09 -15.63
C LEU A 120 23.74 9.19 -14.37
N PHE A 121 23.15 8.07 -13.95
CA PHE A 121 22.31 8.00 -12.76
C PHE A 121 22.90 6.95 -11.82
N HIS A 122 23.14 7.33 -10.56
CA HIS A 122 23.58 6.42 -9.52
C HIS A 122 22.45 6.15 -8.53
N LEU A 123 22.36 4.92 -8.02
CA LEU A 123 21.31 4.55 -7.06
C LEU A 123 21.40 5.38 -5.78
N GLU A 124 22.61 5.67 -5.31
CA GLU A 124 22.85 6.47 -4.11
C GLU A 124 22.20 7.86 -4.17
N ASP A 125 22.05 8.46 -5.36
CA ASP A 125 21.40 9.76 -5.55
C ASP A 125 19.91 9.77 -5.13
N PHE A 126 19.29 8.58 -5.01
CA PHE A 126 17.86 8.42 -4.74
C PHE A 126 17.53 7.81 -3.38
N GLU A 127 18.54 7.30 -2.66
CA GLU A 127 18.36 6.47 -1.45
C GLU A 127 19.02 7.00 -0.18
N GLN A 128 19.62 8.19 -0.22
CA GLN A 128 20.40 8.77 0.89
C GLN A 128 19.64 8.86 2.24
N GLU A 129 18.31 8.92 2.22
CA GLU A 129 17.47 9.14 3.41
C GLU A 129 16.40 8.06 3.63
N LYS A 130 16.43 6.96 2.88
CA LYS A 130 15.33 5.97 2.89
C LYS A 130 15.69 4.71 3.65
N HIS A 131 14.92 4.41 4.70
CA HIS A 131 14.90 3.08 5.27
C HIS A 131 14.28 2.11 4.26
N LEU A 132 15.14 1.33 3.60
CA LEU A 132 14.70 0.25 2.73
C LEU A 132 13.96 -0.79 3.56
N THR A 133 12.80 -1.20 3.08
CA THR A 133 12.04 -2.28 3.71
C THR A 133 12.67 -3.62 3.36
N ILE A 134 12.34 -4.67 4.11
CA ILE A 134 12.77 -6.05 3.77
C ILE A 134 12.19 -6.56 2.43
N HIS A 135 11.29 -5.81 1.81
CA HIS A 135 10.57 -6.22 0.60
C HIS A 135 11.18 -5.68 -0.69
N VAL A 136 12.19 -4.80 -0.59
CA VAL A 136 12.78 -4.14 -1.75
C VAL A 136 13.42 -5.14 -2.71
N GLY A 137 13.30 -4.86 -4.01
CA GLY A 137 13.95 -5.67 -5.04
C GLY A 137 15.35 -5.19 -5.39
N ASP A 138 15.88 -5.77 -6.46
CA ASP A 138 17.23 -5.54 -6.99
C ASP A 138 17.52 -4.05 -7.30
N ASP A 139 18.77 -3.65 -7.08
CA ASP A 139 19.29 -2.28 -7.19
C ASP A 139 19.01 -1.63 -8.55
N GLU A 140 19.24 -2.38 -9.63
CA GLU A 140 19.08 -1.88 -11.00
C GLU A 140 17.61 -1.63 -11.35
N GLU A 141 16.69 -2.43 -10.79
CA GLU A 141 15.26 -2.27 -11.00
C GLU A 141 14.72 -1.08 -10.18
N ARG A 142 15.27 -0.87 -8.97
CA ARG A 142 14.96 0.31 -8.14
C ARG A 142 15.45 1.59 -8.81
N LEU A 143 16.70 1.61 -9.29
CA LEU A 143 17.24 2.75 -10.04
C LEU A 143 16.42 3.04 -11.29
N ALA A 144 16.04 2.02 -12.05
CA ALA A 144 15.19 2.19 -13.22
C ALA A 144 13.83 2.82 -12.86
N LEU A 145 13.21 2.41 -11.75
CA LEU A 145 11.96 3.01 -11.26
C LEU A 145 12.14 4.49 -10.87
N TYR A 146 13.25 4.84 -10.22
CA TYR A 146 13.53 6.24 -9.89
C TYR A 146 13.67 7.12 -11.13
N ILE A 147 14.35 6.62 -12.18
CA ILE A 147 14.46 7.32 -13.46
C ILE A 147 13.08 7.45 -14.10
N LEU A 148 12.25 6.39 -14.09
CA LEU A 148 10.87 6.42 -14.62
C LEU A 148 10.03 7.51 -13.95
N HIS A 149 10.17 7.72 -12.63
CA HIS A 149 9.49 8.80 -11.91
C HIS A 149 9.92 10.21 -12.37
N LYS A 150 11.16 10.37 -12.85
CA LYS A 150 11.62 11.64 -13.46
C LYS A 150 11.00 11.90 -14.84
N LEU A 151 10.49 10.86 -15.53
CA LEU A 151 9.87 10.96 -16.85
C LEU A 151 8.39 11.39 -16.82
N ARG A 152 7.85 11.78 -15.65
CA ARG A 152 6.46 12.25 -15.46
C ARG A 152 5.41 11.27 -15.99
N LEU A 153 5.66 9.98 -15.84
CA LEU A 153 4.69 8.92 -16.13
C LEU A 153 3.63 8.86 -15.03
N CYS A 154 2.55 8.14 -15.29
CA CYS A 154 1.43 7.98 -14.36
C CYS A 154 1.88 7.23 -13.09
N PRO A 155 1.86 7.87 -11.90
CA PRO A 155 2.13 7.17 -10.66
C PRO A 155 0.96 6.26 -10.28
N GLU A 156 1.20 5.32 -9.38
CA GLU A 156 0.14 4.59 -8.71
C GLU A 156 -0.79 5.56 -7.97
N HIS A 157 -2.09 5.42 -8.18
CA HIS A 157 -3.11 6.29 -7.62
C HIS A 157 -4.44 5.55 -7.51
N VAL A 158 -5.26 5.99 -6.56
CA VAL A 158 -6.69 5.67 -6.53
C VAL A 158 -7.40 6.64 -7.48
N GLU A 159 -8.15 6.10 -8.44
CA GLU A 159 -9.00 6.89 -9.33
C GLU A 159 -10.37 7.06 -8.69
N THR A 160 -10.85 8.29 -8.57
CA THR A 160 -12.21 8.60 -8.11
C THR A 160 -13.07 9.00 -9.30
N ARG A 161 -14.16 8.26 -9.54
CA ARG A 161 -15.06 8.46 -10.69
C ARG A 161 -16.46 8.87 -10.23
N PRO A 162 -17.00 10.00 -10.73
CA PRO A 162 -18.39 10.34 -10.48
C PRO A 162 -19.31 9.32 -11.17
N LEU A 163 -20.41 9.00 -10.51
CA LEU A 163 -21.47 8.13 -11.00
C LEU A 163 -22.67 8.99 -11.40
N PHE A 164 -23.22 8.72 -12.58
CA PHE A 164 -24.41 9.40 -13.09
C PHE A 164 -25.50 8.39 -13.41
N ASN A 165 -26.74 8.73 -13.05
CA ASN A 165 -27.90 7.94 -13.46
C ASN A 165 -28.27 8.31 -14.91
N PRO A 166 -28.47 7.35 -15.83
CA PRO A 166 -28.91 7.66 -17.20
C PRO A 166 -30.21 8.47 -17.29
N ILE A 167 -31.09 8.36 -16.28
CA ILE A 167 -32.34 9.12 -16.16
C ILE A 167 -32.06 10.57 -15.73
N GLN A 168 -31.02 10.80 -14.92
CA GLN A 168 -30.61 12.11 -14.40
C GLN A 168 -29.11 12.35 -14.65
N PRO A 169 -28.69 12.51 -15.91
CA PRO A 169 -27.26 12.48 -16.28
C PRO A 169 -26.48 13.71 -15.82
N LEU A 170 -27.16 14.77 -15.38
CA LEU A 170 -26.55 16.02 -14.93
C LEU A 170 -26.32 16.09 -13.42
N ILE A 171 -26.78 15.08 -12.67
CA ILE A 171 -26.69 15.04 -11.21
C ILE A 171 -25.79 13.87 -10.81
N GLU A 172 -24.70 14.18 -10.12
CA GLU A 172 -23.80 13.18 -9.55
C GLU A 172 -24.53 12.42 -8.42
N GLN A 173 -24.58 11.09 -8.53
CA GLN A 173 -25.29 10.20 -7.58
C GLN A 173 -24.34 9.57 -6.55
N GLY A 174 -23.04 9.83 -6.67
CA GLY A 174 -22.00 9.27 -5.82
C GLY A 174 -20.67 9.15 -6.56
N ARG A 175 -19.68 8.59 -5.87
CA ARG A 175 -18.32 8.39 -6.41
C ARG A 175 -17.89 6.93 -6.24
N LEU A 176 -17.15 6.45 -7.23
CA LEU A 176 -16.49 5.15 -7.21
C LEU A 176 -14.98 5.36 -7.09
N GLU A 177 -14.36 4.73 -6.10
CA GLU A 177 -12.91 4.67 -5.97
C GLU A 177 -12.41 3.32 -6.47
N LEU A 178 -11.41 3.34 -7.36
CA LEU A 178 -10.92 2.13 -8.00
C LEU A 178 -9.47 2.27 -8.50
N PHE A 179 -8.88 1.12 -8.83
CA PHE A 179 -7.67 1.02 -9.62
C PHE A 179 -8.00 0.36 -10.95
N ILE A 180 -7.32 0.77 -12.02
CA ILE A 180 -7.43 0.13 -13.34
C ILE A 180 -6.03 -0.12 -13.87
N ASP A 181 -5.75 -1.40 -14.11
CA ASP A 181 -4.56 -1.80 -14.83
C ASP A 181 -4.90 -2.49 -16.16
N ILE A 182 -4.10 -2.19 -17.18
CA ILE A 182 -4.22 -2.70 -18.55
C ILE A 182 -2.91 -3.40 -18.89
N PHE A 183 -2.97 -4.71 -19.09
CA PHE A 183 -1.80 -5.53 -19.44
C PHE A 183 -1.94 -6.07 -20.87
N PRO A 184 -1.10 -5.62 -21.82
CA PRO A 184 -1.05 -6.20 -23.15
C PRO A 184 -0.63 -7.67 -23.10
N ARG A 185 -1.41 -8.56 -23.73
CA ARG A 185 -1.08 -9.99 -23.79
C ARG A 185 0.27 -10.28 -24.45
N SER A 186 0.74 -9.39 -25.32
CA SER A 186 2.06 -9.50 -25.94
C SER A 186 3.22 -9.31 -24.95
N GLN A 187 2.96 -8.75 -23.76
CA GLN A 187 3.95 -8.54 -22.71
C GLN A 187 3.94 -9.64 -21.64
N GLY A 188 3.06 -10.63 -21.78
CA GLY A 188 2.95 -11.76 -20.87
C GLY A 188 1.61 -11.80 -20.15
N SER A 189 1.56 -12.58 -19.06
CA SER A 189 0.42 -12.64 -18.16
C SER A 189 0.38 -11.38 -17.28
N PRO A 190 -0.81 -10.95 -16.82
CA PRO A 190 -0.92 -9.92 -15.78
C PRO A 190 -0.03 -10.21 -14.57
N GLY A 191 0.42 -9.16 -13.89
CA GLY A 191 1.17 -9.31 -12.64
C GLY A 191 0.32 -9.89 -11.51
N PRO A 192 0.88 -10.00 -10.29
CA PRO A 192 0.18 -10.60 -9.15
C PRO A 192 -1.10 -9.83 -8.81
N VAL A 193 -2.12 -10.58 -8.39
CA VAL A 193 -3.42 -10.01 -8.01
C VAL A 193 -3.25 -9.09 -6.81
N PHE A 194 -3.64 -7.83 -6.97
CA PHE A 194 -3.63 -6.87 -5.89
C PHE A 194 -4.92 -6.97 -5.08
N THR A 195 -4.79 -7.32 -3.81
CA THR A 195 -5.93 -7.46 -2.91
C THR A 195 -6.26 -6.11 -2.28
N ILE A 196 -7.36 -5.51 -2.73
CA ILE A 196 -7.90 -4.26 -2.15
C ILE A 196 -9.01 -4.50 -1.12
N THR A 197 -9.23 -5.77 -0.74
CA THR A 197 -10.20 -6.10 0.31
C THR A 197 -9.74 -5.48 1.63
N PRO A 198 -10.65 -4.87 2.41
CA PRO A 198 -10.33 -4.36 3.73
C PRO A 198 -9.58 -5.39 4.57
N ARG A 199 -8.51 -4.93 5.25
CA ARG A 199 -7.78 -5.80 6.18
C ARG A 199 -8.74 -6.27 7.24
N LYS A 200 -8.88 -7.58 7.38
CA LYS A 200 -9.58 -8.16 8.52
C LYS A 200 -8.66 -8.03 9.73
N PRO A 201 -9.11 -7.42 10.84
CA PRO A 201 -8.35 -7.38 12.07
C PRO A 201 -7.91 -8.81 12.41
N LYS A 202 -6.60 -8.99 12.63
CA LYS A 202 -6.07 -10.28 13.06
C LYS A 202 -5.70 -10.13 14.51
N PRO A 203 -6.17 -11.01 15.40
CA PRO A 203 -5.78 -10.93 16.80
C PRO A 203 -4.27 -11.19 16.89
N TYR A 204 -3.55 -10.21 17.41
CA TYR A 204 -2.14 -10.29 17.75
C TYR A 204 -1.98 -10.12 19.26
N ILE A 205 -0.87 -10.67 19.76
CA ILE A 205 -0.46 -10.53 21.15
C ILE A 205 0.96 -10.02 21.17
N LEU A 206 1.18 -8.80 21.70
CA LEU A 206 2.52 -8.33 22.04
C LEU A 206 2.84 -8.75 23.47
N ARG A 207 3.95 -9.46 23.64
CA ARG A 207 4.49 -9.80 24.96
C ARG A 207 5.77 -9.02 25.20
N CYS A 208 5.76 -8.14 26.19
CA CYS A 208 6.95 -7.46 26.66
C CYS A 208 7.36 -8.07 28.00
N ILE A 209 8.58 -8.58 28.09
CA ILE A 209 9.10 -9.20 29.32
C ILE A 209 10.04 -8.20 29.99
N ILE A 210 9.67 -7.77 31.20
CA ILE A 210 10.47 -6.91 32.06
C ILE A 210 11.29 -7.82 32.97
N TRP A 211 12.55 -8.03 32.59
CA TRP A 211 13.48 -8.83 33.39
C TRP A 211 13.98 -8.03 34.58
N ASN A 212 14.67 -6.93 34.30
CA ASN A 212 15.32 -6.11 35.30
C ASN A 212 15.49 -4.65 34.83
N THR A 213 15.80 -3.78 35.78
CA THR A 213 16.32 -2.43 35.56
C THR A 213 17.76 -2.34 36.06
N SER A 214 18.54 -1.42 35.51
CA SER A 214 19.86 -1.04 36.01
C SER A 214 19.98 0.48 36.01
N ASP A 215 20.89 1.01 36.84
CA ASP A 215 21.25 2.43 36.87
C ASP A 215 20.06 3.38 37.11
N VAL A 216 19.04 2.93 37.85
CA VAL A 216 17.91 3.78 38.24
C VAL A 216 18.36 4.80 39.27
N ILE A 217 17.99 6.06 39.04
CA ILE A 217 18.34 7.17 39.93
C ILE A 217 17.73 6.95 41.31
N LEU A 218 18.57 7.00 42.35
CA LEU A 218 18.16 6.91 43.74
C LEU A 218 17.62 8.26 44.21
N GLN A 219 16.32 8.34 44.50
CA GLN A 219 15.63 9.59 44.79
C GLN A 219 15.21 9.72 46.25
N GLU A 220 15.33 8.65 47.03
CA GLU A 220 14.92 8.59 48.43
C GLU A 220 16.13 8.36 49.35
N THR A 221 15.94 8.66 50.64
CA THR A 221 16.93 8.40 51.70
C THR A 221 16.29 7.51 52.75
N SER A 222 16.89 6.37 53.01
CA SER A 222 16.45 5.41 54.02
C SER A 222 16.58 5.98 55.44
N ILE A 223 15.95 5.30 56.42
CA ILE A 223 16.06 5.65 57.84
C ILE A 223 17.50 5.58 58.39
N THR A 224 18.40 4.86 57.70
CA THR A 224 19.83 4.74 58.02
C THR A 224 20.69 5.82 57.33
N GLY A 225 20.10 6.68 56.50
CA GLY A 225 20.78 7.76 55.78
C GLY A 225 21.35 7.38 54.41
N GLU A 226 21.14 6.14 53.96
CA GLU A 226 21.62 5.64 52.67
C GLU A 226 20.61 5.97 51.55
N GLN A 227 21.10 6.29 50.35
CA GLN A 227 20.25 6.56 49.19
C GLN A 227 19.57 5.28 48.68
N MET A 228 18.30 5.38 48.31
CA MET A 228 17.51 4.28 47.77
C MET A 228 16.41 4.74 46.82
N SER A 229 15.77 3.80 46.11
CA SER A 229 14.53 4.01 45.37
C SER A 229 13.64 2.77 45.42
N ASP A 230 12.32 2.98 45.44
CA ASP A 230 11.33 1.94 45.13
C ASP A 230 11.07 1.96 43.62
N ILE A 231 11.32 0.84 42.93
CA ILE A 231 11.31 0.75 41.47
C ILE A 231 10.11 -0.04 40.99
N TYR A 232 9.38 0.47 39.99
CA TYR A 232 8.39 -0.29 39.23
C TYR A 232 8.36 0.21 37.79
N VAL A 233 7.91 -0.64 36.87
CA VAL A 233 7.77 -0.29 35.45
C VAL A 233 6.29 -0.21 35.09
N LYS A 234 5.92 0.83 34.34
CA LYS A 234 4.58 1.03 33.78
C LYS A 234 4.69 1.08 32.25
N GLY A 235 3.86 0.33 31.55
CA GLY A 235 3.84 0.27 30.08
C GLY A 235 2.44 0.48 29.53
N TRP A 236 2.37 1.06 28.33
CA TRP A 236 1.14 1.24 27.55
C TRP A 236 1.46 1.08 26.06
N MET A 237 0.43 0.81 25.26
CA MET A 237 0.54 0.70 23.80
C MET A 237 -0.38 1.73 23.14
N GLY A 238 0.13 2.41 22.11
CA GLY A 238 -0.66 3.34 21.32
C GLY A 238 -1.82 2.63 20.61
N GLY A 239 -3.02 3.19 20.68
CA GLY A 239 -4.26 2.61 20.17
C GLY A 239 -5.07 1.78 21.19
N ILE A 240 -4.48 1.44 22.35
CA ILE A 240 -5.16 0.82 23.49
C ILE A 240 -4.64 1.44 24.81
N GLU A 241 -4.55 2.77 24.84
CA GLU A 241 -3.93 3.53 25.93
C GLU A 241 -4.63 3.33 27.29
N GLU A 242 -5.89 2.87 27.29
CA GLU A 242 -6.63 2.55 28.51
C GLU A 242 -6.14 1.24 29.17
N GLU A 243 -5.46 0.36 28.43
CA GLU A 243 -4.92 -0.92 28.92
C GLU A 243 -3.52 -0.81 29.52
N VAL A 244 -3.35 0.12 30.46
CA VAL A 244 -2.04 0.34 31.09
C VAL A 244 -1.67 -0.81 32.03
N GLN A 245 -0.46 -1.36 31.86
CA GLN A 245 0.06 -2.42 32.73
C GLN A 245 1.21 -1.90 33.59
N LYS A 246 1.38 -2.50 34.77
CA LYS A 246 2.48 -2.20 35.69
C LYS A 246 3.02 -3.46 36.32
N THR A 247 4.31 -3.45 36.65
CA THR A 247 4.94 -4.50 37.48
C THR A 247 4.51 -4.35 38.94
N ASP A 248 4.92 -5.30 39.76
CA ASP A 248 5.09 -5.09 41.20
C ASP A 248 6.22 -4.07 41.48
N VAL A 249 6.39 -3.73 42.76
CA VAL A 249 7.39 -2.76 43.21
C VAL A 249 8.58 -3.51 43.81
N HIS A 250 9.77 -3.25 43.28
CA HIS A 250 11.03 -3.62 43.89
C HIS A 250 11.39 -2.56 44.95
N TYR A 251 11.22 -2.92 46.22
CA TYR A 251 11.41 -2.00 47.33
C TYR A 251 12.88 -1.83 47.70
N ARG A 252 13.29 -0.59 47.98
CA ARG A 252 14.60 -0.25 48.57
C ARG A 252 15.79 -0.72 47.75
N SER A 253 15.78 -0.47 46.44
CA SER A 253 16.97 -0.60 45.62
C SER A 253 18.02 0.42 46.08
N MET A 254 19.22 -0.06 46.42
CA MET A 254 20.34 0.75 46.95
C MET A 254 21.40 1.05 45.88
N ASP A 255 21.32 0.33 44.75
CA ASP A 255 22.27 0.35 43.63
C ASP A 255 21.60 0.69 42.30
N GLY A 256 20.29 0.91 42.30
CA GLY A 256 19.51 1.22 41.10
C GLY A 256 19.11 -0.03 40.31
N GLU A 257 19.39 -1.23 40.82
CA GLU A 257 18.91 -2.48 40.23
C GLU A 257 17.51 -2.87 40.75
N GLY A 258 16.70 -3.45 39.87
CA GLY A 258 15.39 -4.00 40.23
C GLY A 258 15.11 -5.24 39.38
N ASN A 259 14.57 -6.30 39.97
CA ASN A 259 14.29 -7.56 39.28
C ASN A 259 12.80 -7.89 39.40
N PHE A 260 12.15 -8.14 38.26
CA PHE A 260 10.69 -8.27 38.16
C PHE A 260 10.25 -9.60 37.56
N ASN A 261 10.99 -10.14 36.58
CA ASN A 261 10.56 -11.29 35.77
C ASN A 261 9.06 -11.20 35.38
N TRP A 262 8.66 -10.02 34.93
CA TRP A 262 7.25 -9.68 34.71
C TRP A 262 6.92 -9.70 33.23
N ARG A 263 5.68 -10.00 32.87
CA ARG A 263 5.24 -10.03 31.48
C ARG A 263 4.02 -9.13 31.27
N PHE A 264 4.19 -8.09 30.47
CA PHE A 264 3.06 -7.38 29.89
C PHE A 264 2.54 -8.13 28.68
N VAL A 265 1.22 -8.26 28.59
CA VAL A 265 0.53 -8.93 27.50
C VAL A 265 -0.52 -7.98 26.95
N TYR A 266 -0.27 -7.45 25.75
CA TYR A 266 -1.22 -6.58 25.05
C TYR A 266 -1.87 -7.35 23.92
N GLU A 267 -3.19 -7.40 23.91
CA GLU A 267 -3.97 -8.00 22.82
C GLU A 267 -4.48 -6.86 21.91
N PHE A 268 -4.27 -7.00 20.61
CA PHE A 268 -4.68 -5.97 19.64
C PHE A 268 -5.07 -6.60 18.31
N SER A 269 -5.80 -5.86 17.47
CA SER A 269 -6.37 -6.38 16.21
C SER A 269 -6.33 -5.39 15.06
#